data_AF-B4LQL5-F1
#
_entry.id   AF-B4LQL5-F1
#
_cell.length_a   1.000
_cell.length_b   1.000
_cell.length_c   1.000
_cell.angle_alpha   90.00
_cell.angle_beta   90.00
_cell.angle_gamma   90.00
#
_symmetry.space_group_name_H-M   'P 1'
#
loop_
_entity.id
_entity.type
_entity.pdbx_description
1 polymer ?
#
loop_
_entity_poly.entity_id
_entity_poly.type
_entity_poly.pdbx_seq_one_letter_code
_entity_poly.pdbx_strand_id
1 'polypeptide(L)'
;MALDNYFYKVRRYHPNILTNVGRVLLNAKCTTPDHTMTLAQIRAGYRALTDDKFPSMGDPRVEMCFLLSMPHIACFSNKHGTFHFYIIRENEQK
;
A
#
# COMPACT_ATOMS: atom_id res chain seq x y z
N MET A 1 -6.94 17.97 -12.19
CA MET A 1 -7.84 16.83 -11.90
C MET A 1 -7.68 16.51 -10.43
N ALA A 2 -8.75 16.42 -9.64
CA ALA A 2 -8.63 16.10 -8.21
C ALA A 2 -8.03 14.70 -8.01
N LEU A 3 -7.23 14.53 -6.96
CA LEU A 3 -6.54 13.27 -6.63
C LEU A 3 -7.54 12.11 -6.47
N ASP A 4 -8.70 12.39 -5.89
CA ASP A 4 -9.77 11.41 -5.65
C ASP A 4 -10.33 10.83 -6.95
N ASN A 5 -10.52 11.68 -7.97
CA ASN A 5 -10.96 11.24 -9.30
C ASN A 5 -9.90 10.37 -9.99
N TYR A 6 -8.62 10.67 -9.76
CA TYR A 6 -7.53 9.85 -10.28
C TYR A 6 -7.50 8.47 -9.60
N PHE A 7 -7.57 8.42 -8.27
CA PHE A 7 -7.61 7.17 -7.51
C PHE A 7 -8.83 6.33 -7.83
N TYR A 8 -10.00 6.96 -8.01
CA TYR A 8 -11.20 6.28 -8.47
C TYR A 8 -10.98 5.57 -9.82
N LYS A 9 -10.35 6.24 -10.79
CA LYS A 9 -10.00 5.62 -12.08
C LYS A 9 -9.05 4.44 -11.92
N VAL A 10 -8.00 4.58 -11.11
CA VAL A 10 -7.04 3.48 -10.86
C VAL A 10 -7.77 2.26 -10.28
N ARG A 11 -8.62 2.45 -9.26
CA ARG A 11 -9.40 1.35 -8.66
C ARG A 11 -10.36 0.73 -9.67
N ARG A 12 -10.94 1.51 -10.59
CA ARG A 12 -11.80 0.99 -11.65
C ARG A 12 -11.04 0.11 -12.65
N TYR A 13 -9.81 0.49 -13.02
CA TYR A 13 -8.97 -0.31 -13.91
C TYR A 13 -8.34 -1.52 -13.21
N HIS A 14 -8.09 -1.41 -11.89
CA HIS A 14 -7.48 -2.45 -11.08
C HIS A 14 -8.33 -2.71 -9.82
N PRO A 15 -9.48 -3.40 -9.94
CA PRO A 15 -10.48 -3.52 -8.86
C PRO A 15 -9.94 -4.16 -7.58
N ASN A 16 -8.96 -5.06 -7.69
CA ASN A 16 -8.39 -5.79 -6.55
C ASN A 16 -7.08 -5.19 -6.02
N ILE A 17 -6.65 -4.02 -6.51
CA ILE A 17 -5.30 -3.49 -6.21
C ILE A 17 -5.07 -3.31 -4.70
N LEU A 18 -6.00 -2.68 -3.99
CA LEU A 18 -5.85 -2.42 -2.55
C LEU A 18 -5.96 -3.71 -1.74
N THR A 19 -6.86 -4.62 -2.11
CA THR A 19 -6.97 -5.95 -1.50
C THR A 19 -5.66 -6.74 -1.64
N ASN A 20 -5.05 -6.70 -2.83
CA ASN A 20 -3.78 -7.36 -3.09
C ASN A 20 -2.63 -6.72 -2.29
N VAL A 21 -2.58 -5.38 -2.18
CA VAL A 21 -1.61 -4.71 -1.31
C VAL A 21 -1.81 -5.12 0.15
N GLY A 22 -3.05 -5.18 0.63
CA GLY A 22 -3.37 -5.69 1.97
C GLY A 22 -2.83 -7.10 2.18
N ARG A 23 -3.03 -8.01 1.22
CA ARG A 23 -2.47 -9.37 1.25
C ARG A 23 -0.95 -9.38 1.26
N VAL A 24 -0.28 -8.51 0.49
CA VAL A 24 1.18 -8.39 0.51
C VAL A 24 1.69 -8.04 1.91
N LEU A 25 1.10 -7.01 2.53
CA LEU A 25 1.47 -6.58 3.88
C LEU A 25 1.18 -7.66 4.92
N LEU A 26 0.02 -8.30 4.84
CA LEU A 26 -0.37 -9.38 5.77
C LEU A 26 0.52 -10.61 5.64
N ASN A 27 0.84 -11.04 4.41
CA ASN A 27 1.73 -12.18 4.16
C ASN A 27 3.14 -11.92 4.68
N ALA A 28 3.62 -10.69 4.58
CA ALA A 28 4.90 -10.25 5.13
C ALA A 28 4.85 -9.99 6.65
N LYS A 29 3.70 -10.21 7.31
CA LYS A 29 3.44 -9.92 8.73
C LYS A 29 3.68 -8.46 9.11
N CYS A 30 3.54 -7.54 8.15
CA CYS A 30 3.75 -6.11 8.35
C CYS A 30 2.59 -5.48 9.11
N THR A 31 2.48 -5.78 10.41
CA THR A 31 1.33 -5.45 11.26
C THR A 31 1.66 -4.55 12.44
N THR A 32 2.93 -4.19 12.60
CA THR A 32 3.44 -3.34 13.67
C THR A 32 4.48 -2.37 13.10
N PRO A 33 4.83 -1.27 13.80
CA PRO A 33 5.91 -0.38 13.36
C PRO A 33 7.28 -1.05 13.18
N ASP A 34 7.52 -2.17 13.88
CA ASP A 34 8.77 -2.94 13.78
C ASP A 34 8.81 -3.86 12.54
N HIS A 35 7.63 -4.23 12.02
CA HIS A 35 7.49 -5.07 10.83
C HIS A 35 6.82 -4.28 9.73
N THR A 36 7.63 -3.77 8.80
CA THR A 36 7.17 -2.83 7.76
C THR A 36 7.70 -3.19 6.39
N MET A 37 7.13 -2.56 5.37
CA MET A 37 7.64 -2.60 3.99
C MET A 37 7.80 -1.19 3.43
N THR A 38 8.80 -1.02 2.58
CA THR A 38 8.95 0.16 1.72
C THR A 38 8.03 0.06 0.50
N LEU A 39 7.77 1.17 -0.17
CA LEU A 39 7.00 1.18 -1.43
C LEU A 39 7.59 0.23 -2.49
N ALA A 40 8.93 0.18 -2.61
CA ALA A 40 9.61 -0.72 -3.53
C ALA A 40 9.32 -2.21 -3.21
N GLN A 41 9.33 -2.57 -1.93
CA GLN A 41 9.01 -3.93 -1.47
C GLN A 41 7.53 -4.26 -1.70
N ILE A 42 6.61 -3.30 -1.51
CA ILE A 42 5.19 -3.50 -1.82
C ILE A 42 4.99 -3.76 -3.32
N ARG A 43 5.62 -2.96 -4.18
CA ARG A 43 5.55 -3.18 -5.65
C ARG A 43 6.09 -4.55 -6.05
N ALA A 44 7.21 -4.97 -5.45
CA ALA A 44 7.79 -6.28 -5.69
C ALA A 44 6.88 -7.42 -5.20
N GLY A 45 6.34 -7.30 -3.98
CA GLY A 45 5.40 -8.26 -3.41
C GLY A 45 4.09 -8.35 -4.20
N TYR A 46 3.58 -7.22 -4.68
CA TYR A 46 2.39 -7.18 -5.54
C TYR A 46 2.62 -7.97 -6.83
N ARG A 47 3.77 -7.77 -7.48
CA ARG A 47 4.13 -8.52 -8.68
C ARG A 47 4.29 -10.00 -8.40
N ALA A 48 4.92 -10.38 -7.29
CA ALA A 48 5.03 -11.78 -6.91
C ALA A 48 3.66 -12.43 -6.63
N LEU A 49 2.70 -11.67 -6.09
CA LEU A 49 1.36 -12.16 -5.77
C LEU A 49 0.43 -12.27 -6.99
N THR A 50 0.54 -11.34 -7.94
CA THR A 50 -0.44 -11.16 -9.03
C THR A 50 0.11 -11.46 -10.42
N ASP A 51 1.42 -11.67 -10.55
CA ASP A 51 2.19 -11.67 -11.80
C ASP A 51 2.15 -10.34 -12.60
N ASP A 52 1.40 -9.35 -12.11
CA ASP A 52 1.24 -8.03 -12.72
C ASP A 52 2.16 -6.98 -12.10
N LYS A 53 2.55 -5.98 -12.91
CA LYS A 53 3.24 -4.80 -12.38
C LYS A 53 2.28 -3.96 -11.54
N PHE A 54 2.75 -3.45 -10.41
CA PHE A 54 2.03 -2.43 -9.66
C PHE A 54 1.81 -1.19 -10.56
N PRO A 55 0.58 -0.65 -10.66
CA PRO A 55 0.30 0.50 -11.51
C PRO A 55 1.15 1.70 -11.12
N SER A 56 1.97 2.17 -12.06
CA SER A 56 2.76 3.38 -11.89
C SER A 56 1.84 4.60 -11.91
N MET A 57 1.93 5.43 -10.88
CA MET A 57 1.18 6.70 -10.82
C MET A 57 2.02 7.92 -11.21
N GLY A 58 3.19 7.68 -11.80
CA GLY A 58 4.14 8.72 -12.23
C GLY A 58 5.01 9.29 -11.09
N ASP A 59 4.44 9.48 -9.90
CA ASP A 59 5.15 10.00 -8.72
C ASP A 59 4.98 9.03 -7.51
N PRO A 60 6.09 8.57 -6.88
CA PRO A 60 6.04 7.79 -5.65
C PRO A 60 5.18 8.40 -4.52
N ARG A 61 5.06 9.73 -4.45
CA ARG A 61 4.22 10.43 -3.47
C ARG A 61 2.73 10.22 -3.76
N VAL A 62 2.35 10.17 -5.03
CA VAL A 62 0.96 9.87 -5.43
C VAL A 62 0.64 8.42 -5.09
N GLU A 63 1.57 7.50 -5.28
CA GLU A 63 1.41 6.11 -4.85
C GLU A 63 1.32 5.97 -3.34
N MET A 64 2.12 6.72 -2.57
CA MET A 64 1.98 6.77 -1.12
C MET A 64 0.59 7.26 -0.71
N CYS A 65 0.11 8.36 -1.29
CA CYS A 65 -1.25 8.86 -1.02
C CYS A 65 -2.32 7.82 -1.42
N PHE A 66 -2.09 7.06 -2.48
CA PHE A 66 -2.97 5.97 -2.88
C PHE A 66 -2.97 4.83 -1.86
N LEU A 67 -1.82 4.44 -1.32
CA LEU A 67 -1.74 3.45 -0.25
C LEU A 67 -2.46 3.92 1.02
N LEU A 68 -2.28 5.19 1.39
CA LEU A 68 -2.96 5.81 2.54
C LEU A 68 -4.46 6.03 2.33
N SER A 69 -4.96 5.88 1.10
CA SER A 69 -6.39 5.89 0.81
C SER A 69 -7.08 4.55 1.11
N MET A 70 -6.32 3.52 1.50
CA MET A 70 -6.83 2.24 2.01
C MET A 70 -7.02 2.32 3.53
N PRO A 71 -8.15 1.84 4.06
CA PRO A 71 -8.37 1.77 5.51
C PRO A 71 -7.27 0.99 6.23
N HIS A 72 -6.92 1.46 7.43
CA HIS A 72 -5.97 0.82 8.36
C HIS A 72 -4.53 0.66 7.84
N ILE A 73 -4.14 1.36 6.78
CA ILE A 73 -2.73 1.50 6.40
C ILE A 73 -2.12 2.63 7.21
N ALA A 74 -0.99 2.33 7.86
CA ALA A 74 -0.16 3.32 8.53
C ALA A 74 1.19 3.45 7.82
N CYS A 75 1.75 4.66 7.90
CA CYS A 75 3.04 4.99 7.31
C CYS A 75 3.84 5.87 8.26
N PHE A 76 5.15 5.67 8.33
CA PHE A 76 6.08 6.60 8.95
C PHE A 76 7.36 6.71 8.13
N SER A 77 8.10 7.79 8.33
CA SER A 77 9.43 7.95 7.77
C SER A 77 10.49 7.57 8.79
N ASN A 78 11.51 6.83 8.36
CA ASN A 78 12.70 6.64 9.17
C ASN A 78 13.61 7.90 9.13
N LYS A 79 14.72 7.86 9.87
CA LYS A 79 15.72 8.94 9.92
C LYS A 79 16.35 9.32 8.57
N HIS A 80 16.23 8.45 7.56
CA HIS A 80 16.77 8.65 6.21
C HIS A 80 15.71 9.16 5.23
N GLY A 81 14.48 9.45 5.68
CA GLY A 81 13.41 9.91 4.80
C GLY A 81 12.71 8.78 4.02
N THR A 82 13.03 7.50 4.31
CA THR A 82 12.37 6.37 3.65
C THR A 82 11.04 6.08 4.33
N PHE A 83 9.97 6.00 3.54
CA PHE A 83 8.65 5.65 4.03
C PHE A 83 8.49 4.14 4.22
N HIS A 84 7.99 3.78 5.40
CA HIS A 84 7.70 2.43 5.86
C HIS A 84 6.21 2.29 6.12
N PHE A 85 5.62 1.23 5.57
CA PHE A 85 4.18 0.95 5.63
C PHE A 85 3.92 -0.34 6.40
N TYR A 86 2.82 -0.34 7.14
CA TYR A 86 2.27 -1.52 7.82
C TYR A 86 0.75 -1.42 7.86
N ILE A 87 0.07 -2.56 8.04
CA ILE A 87 -1.39 -2.62 8.20
C ILE A 87 -1.74 -2.81 9.66
N ILE A 88 -2.55 -1.90 10.20
CA ILE A 88 -3.13 -2.07 11.53
C ILE A 88 -4.24 -3.11 11.38
N ARG A 89 -4.10 -4.27 12.02
CA ARG A 89 -5.26 -5.15 12.16
C ARG A 89 -6.25 -4.40 13.04
N GLU A 90 -7.49 -4.24 12.60
CA GLU A 90 -8.55 -4.06 13.58
C GLU A 90 -8.42 -5.25 14.51
N ASN A 91 -8.12 -4.98 15.78
CA ASN A 91 -8.42 -5.97 16.78
C ASN A 91 -9.91 -6.24 16.59
N GLU A 92 -10.29 -7.48 16.30
CA GLU A 92 -11.63 -7.99 16.63
C GLU A 92 -11.75 -7.89 18.16
N GLN A 93 -11.83 -6.68 18.69
CA GLN A 93 -12.00 -6.39 20.09
C GLN A 93 -13.50 -6.40 20.34
N LYS A 94 -13.96 -7.63 20.64
CA LYS A 94 -15.23 -8.06 21.25
C LYS A 94 -16.43 -8.26 20.33
#